data_AF-A0A9E5G097-F1
#
_entry.id   AF-A0A9E5G097-F1
#
_cell.length_a   1.000
_cell.length_b   1.000
_cell.length_c   1.000
_cell.angle_alpha   90.00
_cell.angle_beta   90.00
_cell.angle_gamma   90.00
#
_symmetry.space_group_name_H-M   'P 1'
#
loop_
_entity.id
_entity.type
_entity.pdbx_description
1 polymer ?
#
loop_
_entity_poly.entity_id
_entity_poly.type
_entity_poly.pdbx_seq_one_letter_code
_entity_poly.pdbx_strand_id
1 'polypeptide(L)'
;MPRFVDKVDPWKLAREIANPNPHVRSFVVPIFVAMAMENRSLLRTAWALIAAHPEYPRDGRMLLASDATDPTLRAMLEAFDAMPVVPGPNGTTFDLADESALAQVREGWMRGKWKDAGLWGANDVPTDVFRRILSDGFKANLQRVIAISRRSAP
;
A
#
# COMPACT_ATOMS: atom_id res chain seq x y z
N MET A 1 18.17 -33.27 10.08
CA MET A 1 17.89 -32.35 8.96
C MET A 1 17.28 -31.06 9.51
N PRO A 2 17.78 -29.86 9.16
CA PRO A 2 17.08 -28.62 9.46
C PRO A 2 15.74 -28.61 8.73
N ARG A 3 14.63 -28.34 9.43
CA ARG A 3 13.29 -28.18 8.83
C ARG A 3 13.08 -26.69 8.51
N PHE A 4 12.48 -26.40 7.36
CA PHE A 4 12.03 -25.05 7.00
C PHE A 4 10.75 -24.69 7.78
N VAL A 5 10.89 -24.58 9.10
CA VAL A 5 9.80 -24.28 10.04
C VAL A 5 10.34 -23.20 10.97
N ASP A 6 9.61 -22.11 11.10
CA ASP A 6 9.93 -21.08 12.08
C ASP A 6 9.94 -21.70 13.49
N LYS A 7 10.98 -21.40 14.25
CA LYS A 7 11.10 -21.89 15.64
C LYS A 7 10.27 -21.06 16.60
N VAL A 8 9.77 -19.90 16.16
CA VAL A 8 8.83 -19.08 16.90
C VAL A 8 7.47 -19.77 16.90
N ASP A 9 6.88 -19.92 18.10
CA ASP A 9 5.50 -20.36 18.25
C ASP A 9 4.57 -19.16 18.00
N PRO A 10 3.88 -19.10 16.85
CA PRO A 10 3.08 -17.93 16.49
C PRO A 10 1.90 -17.74 17.45
N TRP A 11 1.44 -18.79 18.13
CA TRP A 11 0.31 -18.72 19.07
C TRP A 11 0.67 -18.01 20.37
N LYS A 12 1.95 -17.97 20.73
CA LYS A 12 2.42 -17.20 21.91
C LYS A 12 2.51 -15.71 21.65
N LEU A 13 2.63 -15.30 20.39
CA LEU A 13 2.73 -13.91 19.96
C LEU A 13 1.40 -13.36 19.44
N ALA A 14 0.53 -14.24 18.92
CA ALA A 14 -0.78 -13.87 18.42
C ALA A 14 -1.59 -13.18 19.51
N ARG A 15 -2.09 -11.99 19.20
CA ARG A 15 -3.06 -11.27 20.00
C ARG A 15 -4.29 -11.04 19.16
N GLU A 16 -5.45 -10.99 19.82
CA GLU A 16 -6.68 -10.61 19.16
C GLU A 16 -6.55 -9.19 18.58
N ILE A 17 -6.98 -9.03 17.33
CA ILE A 17 -7.00 -7.72 16.68
C ILE A 17 -8.24 -7.00 17.20
N ALA A 18 -8.07 -5.85 17.84
CA ALA A 18 -9.16 -5.11 18.48
C ALA A 18 -10.30 -4.75 17.51
N ASN A 19 -9.96 -4.43 16.24
CA ASN A 19 -10.92 -4.07 15.20
C ASN A 19 -10.62 -4.88 13.92
N PRO A 20 -11.04 -6.15 13.83
CA PRO A 20 -10.75 -6.97 12.67
C PRO A 20 -11.64 -6.53 11.51
N ASN A 21 -11.06 -5.93 10.47
CA ASN A 21 -11.76 -5.71 9.21
C ASN A 21 -11.60 -6.95 8.30
N PRO A 22 -12.65 -7.78 8.12
CA PRO A 22 -12.55 -9.04 7.37
C PRO A 22 -12.30 -8.82 5.87
N HIS A 23 -12.48 -7.59 5.37
CA HIS A 23 -12.30 -7.27 3.96
C HIS A 23 -10.84 -7.01 3.60
N VAL A 24 -10.01 -6.55 4.55
CA VAL A 24 -8.58 -6.24 4.33
C VAL A 24 -7.81 -7.43 3.78
N ARG A 25 -8.09 -8.65 4.25
CA ARG A 25 -7.34 -9.85 3.87
C ARG A 25 -7.36 -10.13 2.36
N SER A 26 -8.43 -9.75 1.66
CA SER A 26 -8.52 -9.91 0.20
C SER A 26 -7.60 -8.96 -0.57
N PHE A 27 -7.13 -7.88 0.07
CA PHE A 27 -6.27 -6.88 -0.55
C PHE A 27 -4.78 -7.08 -0.25
N VAL A 28 -4.43 -7.85 0.78
CA VAL A 28 -3.03 -8.07 1.20
C VAL A 28 -2.15 -8.52 0.04
N VAL A 29 -2.57 -9.57 -0.68
CA VAL A 29 -1.80 -10.11 -1.80
C VAL A 29 -1.66 -9.10 -2.95
N PRO A 30 -2.75 -8.53 -3.51
CA PRO A 30 -2.63 -7.59 -4.63
C PRO A 30 -1.87 -6.31 -4.24
N ILE A 31 -2.02 -5.79 -3.02
CA ILE A 31 -1.23 -4.66 -2.51
C ILE A 31 0.26 -5.04 -2.46
N PHE A 32 0.60 -6.17 -1.85
CA PHE A 32 1.99 -6.58 -1.70
C PHE A 32 2.68 -6.79 -3.05
N VAL A 33 2.00 -7.44 -4.00
CA VAL A 33 2.56 -7.65 -5.35
C VAL A 33 2.77 -6.31 -6.05
N ALA A 34 1.75 -5.44 -6.07
CA ALA A 34 1.82 -4.13 -6.73
C ALA A 34 2.92 -3.24 -6.12
N MET A 35 3.00 -3.15 -4.80
CA MET A 35 3.95 -2.29 -4.10
C MET A 35 5.37 -2.88 -4.06
N ALA A 36 5.52 -4.12 -3.60
CA ALA A 36 6.82 -4.68 -3.24
C ALA A 36 7.46 -5.53 -4.33
N MET A 37 6.69 -6.13 -5.25
CA MET A 37 7.24 -6.92 -6.35
C MET A 37 7.39 -6.09 -7.62
N GLU A 38 6.32 -5.41 -8.05
CA GLU A 38 6.31 -4.65 -9.30
C GLU A 38 7.06 -3.31 -9.17
N ASN A 39 6.96 -2.66 -8.01
CA ASN A 39 7.64 -1.39 -7.73
C ASN A 39 8.88 -1.53 -6.82
N ARG A 40 9.45 -2.73 -6.70
CA ARG A 40 10.56 -3.06 -5.78
C ARG A 40 11.69 -2.03 -5.76
N SER A 41 12.17 -1.63 -6.94
CA SER A 41 13.29 -0.69 -7.05
C SER A 41 12.92 0.70 -6.51
N LEU A 42 11.74 1.21 -6.88
CA LEU A 42 11.23 2.48 -6.38
C LEU A 42 10.97 2.43 -4.88
N LEU A 43 10.39 1.33 -4.39
CA LEU A 43 10.12 1.13 -2.96
C LEU A 43 11.41 1.20 -2.15
N ARG A 44 12.44 0.47 -2.59
CA ARG A 44 13.75 0.49 -1.93
C ARG A 44 14.38 1.88 -1.96
N THR A 45 14.32 2.59 -3.09
CA THR A 45 14.90 3.92 -3.22
C THR A 45 14.16 4.94 -2.35
N ALA A 46 12.82 4.98 -2.41
CA ALA A 46 12.01 5.87 -1.60
C ALA A 46 12.27 5.63 -0.10
N TRP A 47 12.28 4.36 0.32
CA TRP A 47 12.58 4.00 1.71
C TRP A 47 13.99 4.42 2.13
N ALA A 48 15.00 4.21 1.28
CA ALA A 48 16.37 4.62 1.59
C ALA A 48 16.49 6.14 1.80
N LEU A 49 15.73 6.95 1.06
CA LEU A 49 15.70 8.40 1.25
C LEU A 49 15.02 8.80 2.55
N ILE A 50 13.88 8.17 2.89
CA ILE A 50 13.19 8.37 4.18
C ILE A 50 14.11 8.02 5.33
N ALA A 51 14.68 6.81 5.31
CA ALA A 51 15.55 6.30 6.37
C ALA A 51 16.88 7.07 6.47
N ALA A 52 17.30 7.76 5.41
CA ALA A 52 18.49 8.62 5.43
C ALA A 52 18.22 10.00 6.06
N HIS A 53 16.97 10.42 6.19
CA HIS A 53 16.61 11.73 6.74
C HIS A 53 17.13 11.87 8.18
N PRO A 54 17.70 13.03 8.59
CA PRO A 54 18.30 13.21 9.93
C PRO A 54 17.34 12.95 11.09
N GLU A 55 16.07 13.28 10.93
CA GLU A 55 15.03 13.06 11.95
C GLU A 55 14.52 11.60 12.00
N TYR A 56 14.78 10.78 10.98
CA TYR A 56 14.26 9.41 10.98
C TYR A 56 14.99 8.54 12.04
N PRO A 57 14.27 7.84 12.95
CA PRO A 57 14.89 7.10 14.05
C PRO A 57 15.87 6.02 13.59
N ARG A 58 16.99 5.89 14.31
CA ARG A 58 18.03 4.87 14.06
C ARG A 58 18.03 3.73 15.09
N ASP A 59 17.10 3.78 16.03
CA ASP A 59 16.93 2.81 17.13
C ASP A 59 15.91 1.70 16.80
N GLY A 60 15.43 1.65 15.55
CA GLY A 60 14.47 0.66 15.07
C GLY A 60 13.00 1.02 15.32
N ARG A 61 12.72 2.17 15.93
CA ARG A 61 11.34 2.67 16.03
C ARG A 61 10.83 3.12 14.66
N MET A 62 9.53 2.94 14.44
CA MET A 62 8.82 3.50 13.29
C MET A 62 8.38 4.93 13.62
N LEU A 63 8.57 5.85 12.68
CA LEU A 63 8.09 7.22 12.78
C LEU A 63 6.87 7.40 11.87
N LEU A 64 5.75 7.83 12.42
CA LEU A 64 4.57 8.19 11.65
C LEU A 64 4.69 9.62 11.13
N ALA A 65 4.01 9.93 10.03
CA ALA A 65 3.96 11.28 9.49
C ALA A 65 3.46 12.32 10.53
N SER A 66 2.47 11.96 11.35
CA SER A 66 1.93 12.82 12.42
C SER A 66 2.98 13.24 13.46
N ASP A 67 4.01 12.42 13.62
CA ASP A 67 5.02 12.57 14.66
C ASP A 67 6.30 13.22 14.12
N ALA A 68 6.43 13.37 12.80
CA ALA A 68 7.56 14.04 12.15
C ALA A 68 7.42 15.57 12.27
N THR A 69 8.47 16.24 12.74
CA THR A 69 8.52 17.69 12.91
C THR A 69 9.05 18.40 11.66
N ASP A 70 9.97 17.78 10.91
CA ASP A 70 10.44 18.28 9.63
C ASP A 70 9.36 18.12 8.54
N PRO A 71 8.96 19.20 7.85
CA PRO A 71 7.90 19.16 6.85
C PRO A 71 8.27 18.33 5.60
N THR A 72 9.55 18.22 5.26
CA THR A 72 10.02 17.36 4.16
C THR A 72 9.83 15.90 4.54
N LEU A 73 10.32 15.48 5.71
CA LEU A 73 10.16 14.10 6.16
C LEU A 73 8.69 13.73 6.32
N ARG A 74 7.87 14.63 6.90
CA ARG A 74 6.43 14.44 6.99
C ARG A 74 5.80 14.19 5.63
N ALA A 75 6.07 15.04 4.65
CA ALA A 75 5.52 14.87 3.30
C ALA A 75 6.01 13.59 2.59
N MET A 76 7.24 13.15 2.88
CA MET A 76 7.74 11.87 2.38
C MET A 76 6.99 10.68 3.00
N LEU A 77 6.75 10.70 4.31
CA LEU A 77 6.01 9.66 5.02
C LEU A 77 4.54 9.62 4.57
N GLU A 78 3.88 10.78 4.46
CA GLU A 78 2.51 10.87 3.94
C GLU A 78 2.40 10.29 2.53
N ALA A 79 3.34 10.59 1.64
CA ALA A 79 3.35 10.05 0.29
C ALA A 79 3.67 8.54 0.28
N PHE A 80 4.51 8.05 1.19
CA PHE A 80 4.87 6.64 1.28
C PHE A 80 3.73 5.77 1.80
N ASP A 81 2.98 6.26 2.80
CA ASP A 81 1.88 5.55 3.45
C ASP A 81 0.54 5.70 2.71
N ALA A 82 0.45 6.62 1.74
CA ALA A 82 -0.76 6.85 0.96
C ALA A 82 -1.22 5.59 0.22
N MET A 83 -2.49 5.23 0.41
CA MET A 83 -3.13 4.15 -0.32
C MET A 83 -3.63 4.62 -1.69
N PRO A 84 -3.57 3.78 -2.75
CA PRO A 84 -4.12 4.13 -4.05
C PRO A 84 -5.63 4.32 -4.02
N VAL A 85 -6.11 5.29 -4.80
CA VAL A 85 -7.52 5.43 -5.15
C VAL A 85 -7.85 4.55 -6.35
N VAL A 86 -8.96 3.83 -6.30
CA VAL A 86 -9.38 2.90 -7.36
C VAL A 86 -10.74 3.31 -7.96
N PRO A 87 -10.93 3.15 -9.28
CA PRO A 87 -12.18 3.51 -9.92
C PRO A 87 -13.28 2.50 -9.61
N GLY A 88 -14.52 3.00 -9.68
CA GLY A 88 -15.75 2.25 -9.51
C GLY A 88 -16.80 2.63 -10.55
N PRO A 89 -17.98 1.98 -10.51
CA PRO A 89 -19.05 2.22 -11.47
C PRO A 89 -19.48 3.69 -11.52
N ASN A 90 -19.96 4.13 -12.69
CA ASN A 90 -20.48 5.50 -12.91
C ASN A 90 -19.48 6.62 -12.57
N GLY A 91 -18.17 6.37 -12.73
CA GLY A 91 -17.12 7.35 -12.45
C GLY A 91 -16.84 7.59 -10.96
N THR A 92 -17.37 6.73 -10.08
CA THR A 92 -17.04 6.76 -8.66
C THR A 92 -15.58 6.39 -8.43
N THR A 93 -15.02 6.85 -7.31
CA THR A 93 -13.66 6.52 -6.88
C THR A 93 -13.66 6.12 -5.42
N PHE A 94 -12.89 5.10 -5.06
CA PHE A 94 -12.77 4.61 -3.70
C PHE A 94 -11.33 4.77 -3.22
N ASP A 95 -11.17 5.40 -2.05
CA ASP A 95 -9.90 5.41 -1.33
C ASP A 95 -9.75 4.07 -0.59
N LEU A 96 -8.65 3.36 -0.81
CA LEU A 96 -8.38 2.11 -0.11
C LEU A 96 -7.96 2.29 1.36
N ALA A 97 -7.68 3.53 1.80
CA ALA A 97 -7.57 3.86 3.21
C ALA A 97 -8.93 3.95 3.91
N ASP A 98 -10.04 4.11 3.17
CA ASP A 98 -11.39 4.10 3.74
C ASP A 98 -11.87 2.67 3.99
N GLU A 99 -11.83 2.25 5.24
CA GLU A 99 -12.28 0.93 5.67
C GLU A 99 -13.74 0.63 5.30
N SER A 100 -14.60 1.65 5.22
CA SER A 100 -16.01 1.49 4.89
C SER A 100 -16.22 1.14 3.40
N ALA A 101 -15.27 1.52 2.54
CA ALA A 101 -15.29 1.21 1.11
C ALA A 101 -14.82 -0.21 0.79
N LEU A 102 -13.98 -0.82 1.64
CA LEU A 102 -13.28 -2.08 1.34
C LEU A 102 -14.21 -3.24 1.00
N ALA A 103 -15.36 -3.35 1.69
CA ALA A 103 -16.34 -4.38 1.42
C ALA A 103 -16.86 -4.28 -0.02
N GLN A 104 -17.25 -3.08 -0.43
CA GLN A 104 -17.80 -2.81 -1.75
C GLN A 104 -16.73 -3.00 -2.84
N VAL A 105 -15.53 -2.47 -2.64
CA VAL A 105 -14.41 -2.62 -3.58
C VAL A 105 -14.05 -4.10 -3.75
N ARG A 106 -14.06 -4.91 -2.68
CA ARG A 106 -13.81 -6.35 -2.75
C ARG A 106 -14.83 -7.04 -3.63
N GLU A 107 -16.11 -6.77 -3.41
CA GLU A 107 -17.19 -7.37 -4.20
C GLU A 107 -17.13 -6.94 -5.67
N GLY A 108 -16.77 -5.69 -5.94
CA GLY A 108 -16.58 -5.15 -7.28
C GLY A 108 -15.41 -5.77 -8.02
N TRP A 109 -14.19 -5.53 -7.53
CA TRP A 109 -12.94 -5.88 -8.21
C TRP A 109 -12.50 -7.32 -7.99
N MET A 110 -12.62 -7.85 -6.77
CA MET A 110 -12.12 -9.20 -6.46
C MET A 110 -13.13 -10.30 -6.81
N ARG A 111 -14.43 -9.97 -6.74
CA ARG A 111 -15.51 -10.92 -7.07
C ARG A 111 -16.16 -10.63 -8.42
N GLY A 112 -15.71 -9.61 -9.15
CA GLY A 112 -16.16 -9.31 -10.51
C GLY A 112 -17.59 -8.79 -10.61
N LYS A 113 -18.22 -8.32 -9.52
CA LYS A 113 -19.60 -7.82 -9.56
C LYS A 113 -19.77 -6.53 -10.36
N TRP A 114 -18.68 -5.88 -10.76
CA TRP A 114 -18.70 -4.69 -11.64
C TRP A 114 -18.36 -4.99 -13.10
N LYS A 115 -18.50 -6.25 -13.56
CA LYS A 115 -18.21 -6.65 -14.94
C LYS A 115 -18.93 -5.82 -16.01
N ASP A 116 -20.12 -5.31 -15.71
CA ASP A 116 -20.94 -4.53 -16.65
C ASP A 116 -20.70 -3.01 -16.52
N ALA A 117 -19.78 -2.58 -15.64
CA ALA A 117 -19.51 -1.18 -15.36
C ALA A 117 -18.46 -0.54 -16.30
N GLY A 118 -17.92 -1.29 -17.26
CA GLY A 118 -16.93 -0.78 -18.22
C GLY A 118 -15.55 -0.47 -17.61
N LEU A 119 -15.24 -1.02 -16.44
CA LEU A 119 -13.99 -0.79 -15.71
C LEU A 119 -12.80 -1.61 -16.25
N TRP A 120 -13.08 -2.64 -17.05
CA TRP A 120 -12.10 -3.51 -17.71
C TRP A 120 -12.70 -4.10 -18.99
N GLY A 121 -11.87 -4.66 -19.87
CA GLY A 121 -12.32 -5.29 -21.12
C GLY A 121 -13.02 -6.64 -20.88
N ALA A 122 -13.85 -7.07 -21.83
CA ALA A 122 -14.65 -8.30 -21.70
C ALA A 122 -13.82 -9.58 -21.46
N ASN A 123 -12.55 -9.58 -21.88
CA ASN A 123 -11.62 -10.71 -21.74
C ASN A 123 -10.58 -10.49 -20.62
N ASP A 124 -10.64 -9.37 -19.91
CA ASP A 124 -9.70 -9.09 -18.83
C ASP A 124 -10.09 -9.83 -17.55
N VAL A 125 -9.08 -10.21 -16.77
CA VAL A 125 -9.27 -10.68 -15.40
C VAL A 125 -9.34 -9.45 -14.47
N PRO A 126 -10.44 -9.20 -13.77
CA PRO A 126 -10.63 -7.98 -12.98
C PRO A 126 -9.53 -7.75 -11.94
N THR A 127 -9.06 -8.83 -11.30
CA THR A 127 -7.99 -8.77 -10.29
C THR A 127 -6.64 -8.35 -10.87
N ASP A 128 -6.36 -8.70 -12.14
CA ASP A 128 -5.12 -8.28 -12.80
C ASP A 128 -5.17 -6.81 -13.18
N VAL A 129 -6.31 -6.33 -13.67
CA VAL A 129 -6.53 -4.90 -13.95
C VAL A 129 -6.45 -4.10 -12.65
N PHE A 130 -7.11 -4.56 -11.59
CA PHE A 130 -7.02 -3.95 -10.27
C PHE A 130 -5.57 -3.84 -9.77
N ARG A 131 -4.79 -4.92 -9.89
CA ARG A 131 -3.37 -4.91 -9.52
C ARG A 131 -2.56 -3.88 -10.30
N ARG A 132 -2.80 -3.72 -11.61
CA ARG A 132 -2.13 -2.68 -12.42
C ARG A 132 -2.48 -1.28 -11.91
N ILE A 133 -3.75 -1.02 -11.59
CA ILE A 133 -4.19 0.25 -11.01
C ILE A 133 -3.47 0.52 -9.68
N LEU A 134 -3.37 -0.48 -8.80
CA LEU A 134 -2.59 -0.35 -7.55
C LEU A 134 -1.12 -0.07 -7.84
N SER A 135 -0.54 -0.78 -8.79
CA SER A 135 0.87 -0.65 -9.17
C SER A 135 1.19 0.77 -9.64
N ASP A 136 0.34 1.35 -10.47
CA ASP A 136 0.48 2.73 -10.94
C ASP A 136 0.30 3.74 -9.79
N GLY A 137 -0.66 3.50 -8.90
CA GLY A 137 -0.85 4.33 -7.70
C GLY A 137 0.37 4.33 -6.78
N PHE A 138 0.88 3.15 -6.42
CA PHE A 138 2.09 3.02 -5.60
C PHE A 138 3.31 3.59 -6.30
N LYS A 139 3.45 3.38 -7.62
CA LYS A 139 4.53 3.97 -8.40
C LYS A 139 4.52 5.50 -8.29
N ALA A 140 3.36 6.14 -8.45
CA ALA A 140 3.22 7.58 -8.35
C ALA A 140 3.60 8.08 -6.93
N ASN A 141 3.15 7.38 -5.90
CA ASN A 141 3.45 7.68 -4.50
C ASN A 141 4.97 7.60 -4.22
N LEU A 142 5.62 6.52 -4.64
CA LEU A 142 7.06 6.32 -4.44
C LEU A 142 7.90 7.32 -5.26
N GLN A 143 7.47 7.66 -6.47
CA GLN A 143 8.09 8.72 -7.27
C GLN A 143 7.96 10.09 -6.61
N ARG A 144 6.82 10.37 -5.95
CA ARG A 144 6.61 11.59 -5.18
C ARG A 144 7.57 11.70 -4.01
N VAL A 145 7.79 10.63 -3.25
CA VAL A 145 8.81 10.59 -2.17
C VAL A 145 10.19 10.99 -2.71
N ILE A 146 10.61 10.38 -3.82
CA ILE A 146 11.90 10.67 -4.45
C ILE A 146 11.98 12.12 -4.92
N ALA A 147 10.90 12.66 -5.49
CA ALA A 147 10.85 14.04 -5.95
C ALA A 147 10.93 15.04 -4.79
N ILE A 148 10.26 14.77 -3.67
CA ILE A 148 10.32 15.60 -2.45
C ILE A 148 11.75 15.65 -1.93
N SER A 149 12.40 14.50 -1.77
CA SER A 149 13.78 14.43 -1.28
C SER A 149 14.77 15.21 -2.16
N ARG A 150 14.61 15.20 -3.48
CA ARG A 150 15.49 15.95 -4.41
C ARG A 150 15.32 17.46 -4.34
N ARG A 151 14.14 17.96 -3.99
CA ARG A 151 13.89 19.41 -3.85
C ARG A 151 14.49 20.00 -2.58
N SER A 152 14.76 19.15 -1.59
CA SER A 152 15.36 19.53 -0.31
C SER A 152 16.88 19.31 -0.27
N ALA A 153 17.50 18.83 -1.36
CA ALA A 153 18.95 18.72 -1.45
C ALA A 153 19.54 20.13 -1.74
N PRO A 154 20.53 20.60 -0.94
CA PRO A 154 21.20 21.88 -1.15
C PRO A 154 22.05 21.91 -2.43
#